data_AF-A0AAV0TFX8-F1
#
_entry.id   AF-A0AAV0TFX8-F1
#
_cell.length_a   1.000
_cell.length_b   1.000
_cell.length_c   1.000
_cell.angle_alpha   90.00
_cell.angle_beta   90.00
_cell.angle_gamma   90.00
#
_symmetry.space_group_name_H-M   'P 1'
#
loop_
_entity.id
_entity.type
_entity.pdbx_description
1 polymer ?
#
loop_
_entity_poly.entity_id
_entity_poly.type
_entity_poly.pdbx_seq_one_letter_code
_entity_poly.pdbx_strand_id
1 'polypeptide(L)'
;MSKCTPKLRHRIEVLIRRDAATRSQAVDERALRRRVDEYYLSMFRWTTEVVEAVQKTQGGTKRCVCIDLSCPQGGGKTTISMYMQNALSFVGKKVAVMSLDDVYWKYERQVALAKANPNNPLLQ
;
A
#
# COMPACT_ATOMS: atom_id res chain seq x y z
N MET A 1 -19.20 -2.37 -8.87
CA MET A 1 -17.78 -2.36 -9.32
C MET A 1 -17.55 -2.75 -10.78
N SER A 2 -18.43 -3.50 -11.46
CA SER A 2 -18.21 -4.02 -12.83
C SER A 2 -17.70 -3.00 -13.87
N LYS A 3 -18.33 -1.82 -14.01
CA LYS A 3 -18.00 -0.82 -15.05
C LYS A 3 -16.64 -0.12 -14.89
N CYS A 4 -16.05 -0.09 -13.69
CA CYS A 4 -14.78 0.61 -13.43
C CYS A 4 -13.55 -0.30 -13.58
N THR A 5 -13.74 -1.62 -13.52
CA THR A 5 -12.66 -2.62 -13.55
C THR A 5 -11.71 -2.50 -14.74
N PRO A 6 -12.17 -2.31 -15.99
CA PRO A 6 -11.27 -2.20 -17.14
C PRO A 6 -10.41 -0.93 -17.09
N LYS A 7 -11.01 0.20 -16.65
CA LYS A 7 -10.29 1.47 -16.49
C LYS A 7 -9.23 1.38 -15.39
N LEU A 8 -9.59 0.75 -14.27
CA LEU A 8 -8.67 0.54 -13.16
C LEU A 8 -7.51 -0.39 -13.54
N ARG A 9 -7.80 -1.50 -14.22
CA ARG A 9 -6.78 -2.40 -14.78
C ARG A 9 -5.78 -1.63 -15.62
N HIS A 10 -6.27 -0.90 -16.63
CA HIS A 10 -5.43 -0.11 -17.52
C HIS A 10 -4.58 0.90 -16.75
N ARG A 11 -5.16 1.58 -15.75
CA ARG A 11 -4.45 2.54 -14.90
C ARG A 11 -3.30 1.89 -14.13
N ILE A 12 -3.52 0.73 -13.52
CA ILE A 12 -2.49 0.01 -12.76
C ILE A 12 -1.39 -0.48 -13.71
N GLU A 13 -1.74 -1.03 -14.87
CA GLU A 13 -0.73 -1.44 -15.85
C GLU A 13 0.14 -0.26 -16.32
N VAL A 14 -0.44 0.91 -16.59
CA VAL A 14 0.30 2.12 -16.97
C VAL A 14 1.28 2.53 -15.87
N LEU A 15 0.86 2.47 -14.59
CA LEU A 15 1.73 2.78 -13.45
C LEU A 15 2.92 1.81 -13.38
N ILE A 16 2.67 0.51 -13.52
CA ILE A 16 3.74 -0.50 -13.46
C ILE A 16 4.72 -0.32 -14.63
N ARG A 17 4.22 -0.08 -15.86
CA ARG A 17 5.08 0.17 -17.02
C ARG A 17 5.94 1.41 -16.83
N ARG A 18 5.37 2.50 -16.28
CA ARG A 18 6.12 3.73 -15.96
C ARG A 18 7.24 3.46 -14.95
N ASP A 19 6.94 2.73 -13.89
CA ASP A 19 7.93 2.43 -12.84
C ASP A 19 9.05 1.53 -13.35
N ALA A 20 8.69 0.52 -14.17
CA ALA A 20 9.67 -0.35 -14.82
C ALA A 20 10.58 0.44 -15.77
N ALA A 21 10.01 1.34 -16.59
CA ALA A 21 10.79 2.21 -17.47
C ALA A 21 11.74 3.13 -16.70
N THR A 22 11.29 3.69 -15.57
CA THR A 22 12.11 4.53 -14.68
C THR A 22 13.30 3.76 -14.10
N ARG A 23 13.16 2.44 -13.95
CA ARG A 23 14.21 1.55 -13.43
C ARG A 23 14.98 0.81 -14.53
N SER A 24 14.74 1.14 -15.80
CA SER A 24 15.32 0.45 -16.96
C SER A 24 15.09 -1.09 -16.93
N GLN A 25 13.95 -1.53 -16.41
CA GLN A 25 13.57 -2.93 -16.31
C GLN A 25 12.70 -3.36 -17.48
N ALA A 26 13.02 -4.49 -18.10
CA ALA A 26 12.16 -5.12 -19.09
C ALA A 26 10.84 -5.59 -18.44
N VAL A 27 9.74 -5.42 -19.16
CA VAL A 27 8.41 -5.84 -18.71
C VAL A 27 7.98 -7.05 -19.53
N ASP A 28 7.83 -8.19 -18.87
CA ASP A 28 7.08 -9.32 -19.43
C ASP A 28 5.57 -8.98 -19.36
N GLU A 29 4.97 -8.76 -20.52
CA GLU A 29 3.55 -8.38 -20.64
C GLU A 29 2.58 -9.46 -20.13
N ARG A 30 2.93 -10.75 -20.25
CA ARG A 30 2.10 -11.83 -19.73
C ARG A 30 2.17 -11.86 -18.21
N ALA A 31 3.37 -11.76 -17.64
CA ALA A 31 3.57 -11.70 -16.20
C ALA A 31 2.92 -10.44 -15.58
N LEU A 32 3.02 -9.31 -16.27
CA LEU A 32 2.36 -8.05 -15.88
C LEU A 32 0.85 -8.24 -15.77
N ARG A 33 0.19 -8.70 -16.83
CA ARG A 33 -1.27 -8.87 -16.85
C ARG A 33 -1.73 -9.82 -15.76
N ARG A 34 -1.01 -10.93 -15.56
CA ARG A 34 -1.29 -11.88 -14.49
C ARG A 34 -1.16 -11.24 -13.11
N ARG A 35 -0.09 -10.48 -12.86
CA ARG A 35 0.11 -9.75 -11.60
C ARG A 35 -0.99 -8.71 -11.37
N VAL A 36 -1.40 -7.98 -12.40
CA VAL A 36 -2.50 -7.01 -12.27
C VAL A 36 -3.80 -7.70 -11.91
N ASP A 37 -4.11 -8.82 -12.56
CA ASP A 37 -5.38 -9.51 -12.39
C ASP A 37 -5.50 -10.28 -11.09
N GLU A 38 -4.50 -11.12 -10.81
CA GLU A 38 -4.55 -12.05 -9.69
C GLU A 38 -4.17 -11.37 -8.37
N TYR A 39 -3.34 -10.32 -8.42
CA TYR A 39 -2.82 -9.66 -7.23
C TYR A 39 -3.42 -8.27 -7.01
N TYR A 40 -3.13 -7.28 -7.87
CA TYR A 40 -3.52 -5.90 -7.59
C TYR A 40 -5.04 -5.66 -7.66
N LEU A 41 -5.73 -6.21 -8.66
CA LEU A 41 -7.19 -6.09 -8.75
C LEU A 41 -7.90 -6.86 -7.64
N SER A 42 -7.40 -8.04 -7.26
CA SER A 42 -7.92 -8.82 -6.13
C SER A 42 -7.79 -8.03 -4.82
N MET A 43 -6.61 -7.47 -4.54
CA MET A 43 -6.36 -6.63 -3.36
C MET A 43 -7.26 -5.39 -3.33
N PHE A 44 -7.42 -4.74 -4.48
CA PHE A 44 -8.32 -3.59 -4.61
C PHE A 44 -9.78 -3.96 -4.32
N ARG A 45 -10.25 -5.10 -4.84
CA ARG A 45 -11.61 -5.59 -4.61
C ARG A 45 -11.84 -5.85 -3.12
N TRP A 46 -10.98 -6.65 -2.51
CA TRP A 46 -11.05 -6.96 -1.09
C TRP A 46 -11.03 -5.71 -0.23
N THR A 47 -10.12 -4.77 -0.52
CA THR A 47 -10.03 -3.49 0.21
C THR A 47 -11.33 -2.69 0.12
N THR A 48 -11.92 -2.63 -1.07
CA THR A 48 -13.20 -1.90 -1.27
C THR A 48 -14.33 -2.57 -0.49
N GLU A 49 -14.40 -3.89 -0.51
CA GLU A 49 -15.40 -4.67 0.23
C GLU A 49 -15.29 -4.47 1.75
N VAL A 50 -14.07 -4.50 2.31
CA VAL A 50 -13.82 -4.22 3.73
C VAL A 50 -14.24 -2.80 4.09
N VAL A 51 -13.83 -1.80 3.30
CA VAL A 51 -14.18 -0.39 3.55
C VAL A 51 -15.68 -0.19 3.51
N GLU A 52 -16.37 -0.76 2.52
CA GLU A 52 -17.82 -0.65 2.39
C GLU A 52 -18.57 -1.36 3.52
N ALA A 53 -18.11 -2.54 3.94
CA ALA A 53 -18.68 -3.27 5.07
C ALA A 53 -18.59 -2.48 6.37
N VAL A 54 -17.41 -1.91 6.67
CA VAL A 54 -17.21 -1.09 7.87
C VAL A 54 -18.00 0.22 7.79
N GLN A 55 -18.10 0.85 6.63
CA GLN A 55 -18.86 2.09 6.48
C GLN A 55 -20.37 1.88 6.67
N LYS A 56 -20.91 0.72 6.27
CA LYS A 56 -22.33 0.38 6.47
C LYS A 56 -22.71 0.28 7.96
N THR A 57 -21.80 -0.18 8.82
CA THR A 57 -22.08 -0.35 10.25
C THR A 57 -21.97 0.95 11.06
N GLN A 58 -21.44 2.03 10.48
CA GLN A 58 -21.14 3.28 11.19
C GLN A 58 -22.27 4.33 11.22
N GLY A 59 -23.49 3.99 10.80
CA GLY A 59 -24.68 4.80 11.06
C GLY A 59 -24.59 6.27 10.61
N GLY A 60 -24.02 6.53 9.43
CA GLY A 60 -23.90 7.88 8.85
C GLY A 60 -22.65 8.68 9.25
N THR A 61 -21.93 8.26 10.30
CA THR A 61 -20.66 8.89 10.68
C THR A 61 -19.52 8.31 9.84
N LYS A 62 -18.96 9.06 8.90
CA LYS A 62 -17.85 8.57 8.06
C LYS A 62 -16.54 8.54 8.85
N ARG A 63 -16.15 7.38 9.41
CA ARG A 63 -14.81 7.22 10.00
C ARG A 63 -13.81 6.69 8.98
N CYS A 64 -12.54 6.97 9.23
CA CYS A 64 -11.44 6.38 8.48
C CYS A 64 -11.42 4.86 8.72
N VAL A 65 -11.20 4.08 7.66
CA VAL A 65 -10.95 2.64 7.76
C VAL A 65 -9.45 2.43 7.61
N CYS A 66 -8.82 1.90 8.65
CA CYS A 66 -7.40 1.60 8.65
C CYS A 66 -7.17 0.18 8.10
N ILE A 67 -6.26 0.04 7.15
CA ILE A 67 -5.82 -1.24 6.59
C ILE A 67 -4.32 -1.30 6.79
N ASP A 68 -3.87 -2.28 7.56
CA ASP A 68 -2.45 -2.51 7.79
C ASP A 68 -1.87 -3.46 6.74
N LEU A 69 -0.60 -3.23 6.39
CA LEU A 69 0.12 -4.02 5.40
C LEU A 69 1.47 -4.44 5.94
N SER A 70 1.61 -5.73 6.23
CA SER A 70 2.86 -6.34 6.64
C SER A 70 3.39 -7.29 5.56
N CYS A 71 4.69 -7.19 5.29
CA CYS A 71 5.43 -8.16 4.48
C CYS A 71 6.93 -8.08 4.80
N PRO A 72 7.74 -9.08 4.39
CA PRO A 72 9.19 -9.06 4.54
C PRO A 72 9.86 -7.82 3.92
N GLN A 73 11.08 -7.52 4.35
CA GLN A 73 11.89 -6.48 3.71
C GLN A 73 12.11 -6.80 2.23
N GLY A 74 11.97 -5.79 1.37
CA GLY A 74 11.98 -6.00 -0.08
C GLY A 74 10.70 -6.60 -0.66
N GLY A 75 9.72 -6.98 0.16
CA GLY A 75 8.44 -7.55 -0.30
C GLY A 75 7.48 -6.54 -0.97
N GLY A 76 7.90 -5.28 -1.15
CA GLY A 76 7.20 -4.31 -1.98
C GLY A 76 6.08 -3.51 -1.29
N LYS A 77 6.09 -3.35 0.05
CA LYS A 77 5.09 -2.57 0.81
C LYS A 77 4.82 -1.19 0.20
N THR A 78 5.88 -0.42 -0.02
CA THR A 78 5.79 0.92 -0.61
C THR A 78 5.19 0.90 -2.01
N THR A 79 5.55 -0.10 -2.82
CA THR A 79 5.03 -0.24 -4.19
C THR A 79 3.52 -0.52 -4.18
N ILE A 80 3.08 -1.51 -3.39
CA ILE A 80 1.66 -1.85 -3.33
C ILE A 80 0.83 -0.73 -2.67
N SER A 81 1.32 -0.08 -1.62
CA SER A 81 0.60 1.02 -0.97
C SER A 81 0.43 2.21 -1.92
N MET A 82 1.45 2.54 -2.71
CA MET A 82 1.38 3.57 -3.75
C MET A 82 0.34 3.25 -4.83
N TYR A 83 0.34 2.02 -5.36
CA TYR A 83 -0.65 1.61 -6.37
C TYR A 83 -2.07 1.57 -5.81
N MET A 84 -2.24 1.09 -4.58
CA MET A 84 -3.53 1.08 -3.89
C MET A 84 -4.05 2.50 -3.64
N GLN A 85 -3.18 3.42 -3.19
CA GLN A 85 -3.55 4.82 -3.02
C GLN A 85 -4.02 5.45 -4.34
N ASN A 86 -3.29 5.22 -5.44
CA ASN A 86 -3.67 5.68 -6.77
C ASN A 86 -5.00 5.08 -7.24
N ALA A 87 -5.17 3.76 -7.08
CA ALA A 87 -6.38 3.04 -7.47
C ALA A 87 -7.63 3.52 -6.71
N LEU A 88 -7.53 3.66 -5.39
CA LEU A 88 -8.61 4.12 -4.53
C LEU A 88 -8.97 5.58 -4.79
N SER A 89 -7.95 6.43 -4.99
CA SER A 89 -8.16 7.83 -5.36
C SER A 89 -8.84 7.97 -6.72
N PHE A 90 -8.47 7.12 -7.69
CA PHE A 90 -9.10 7.08 -9.01
C PHE A 90 -10.59 6.75 -8.97
N VAL A 91 -11.04 5.96 -7.98
CA VAL A 91 -12.47 5.67 -7.77
C VAL A 91 -13.15 6.63 -6.78
N GLY A 92 -12.50 7.74 -6.42
CA GLY A 92 -13.08 8.80 -5.60
C GLY A 92 -13.00 8.60 -4.09
N LYS A 93 -12.18 7.65 -3.59
CA LYS A 93 -11.92 7.52 -2.16
C LYS A 93 -10.81 8.49 -1.73
N LYS A 94 -10.93 9.07 -0.53
CA LYS A 94 -9.83 9.79 0.11
C LYS A 94 -8.95 8.78 0.83
N VAL A 95 -7.64 8.79 0.56
CA VAL A 95 -6.69 7.81 1.10
C VAL A 95 -5.44 8.53 1.62
N ALA A 96 -5.03 8.16 2.82
CA ALA A 96 -3.73 8.47 3.39
C ALA A 96 -2.91 7.19 3.52
N VAL A 97 -1.60 7.30 3.32
CA VAL A 97 -0.63 6.21 3.54
C VAL A 97 0.35 6.69 4.59
N MET A 98 0.65 5.83 5.55
CA MET A 98 1.63 6.08 6.60
C MET A 98 2.53 4.85 6.70
N SER A 99 3.84 5.06 6.74
CA SER A 99 4.78 3.99 7.10
C SER A 99 5.01 4.00 8.60
N LEU A 100 5.16 2.82 9.20
CA LEU A 100 5.65 2.73 10.59
C LEU A 100 7.06 3.31 10.72
N ASP A 101 7.85 3.28 9.64
CA ASP A 101 9.20 3.84 9.64
C ASP A 101 9.20 5.38 9.76
N ASP A 102 8.08 6.05 9.45
CA ASP A 102 7.95 7.50 9.54
C ASP A 102 7.78 7.99 10.99
N VAL A 103 7.48 7.09 11.93
CA VAL A 103 7.16 7.42 13.33
C VAL A 103 8.17 6.85 14.33
N TYR A 104 9.37 6.49 13.86
CA TYR A 104 10.46 6.15 14.77
C TYR A 104 10.85 7.33 15.66
N TRP A 105 11.51 7.01 16.77
CA TRP A 105 12.13 8.02 17.57
C TRP A 105 13.20 8.78 16.78
N LYS A 106 13.29 10.07 17.08
CA LYS A 106 14.41 10.89 16.61
C LYS A 106 15.72 10.29 17.12
N TYR A 107 16.78 10.51 16.34
CA TYR A 107 18.13 10.03 16.61
C TYR A 107 18.56 10.20 18.07
N GLU A 108 18.39 11.39 18.65
CA GLU A 108 18.79 11.69 20.03
C GLU A 108 18.12 10.76 21.06
N ARG A 109 16.82 10.47 20.87
CA ARG A 109 16.08 9.57 21.75
C ARG A 109 16.46 8.12 21.53
N GLN A 110 16.73 7.73 20.28
CA GLN A 110 17.22 6.38 19.96
C GLN A 110 18.57 6.13 20.64
N VAL A 111 19.51 7.08 20.56
CA VAL A 111 20.82 7.00 21.23
C VAL A 111 20.67 6.98 22.75
N ALA A 112 19.78 7.78 23.32
CA ALA A 112 19.51 7.76 24.75
C ALA A 112 18.97 6.39 25.21
N LEU A 113 18.06 5.79 24.43
CA LEU A 113 17.55 4.44 24.71
C LEU A 113 18.68 3.40 24.66
N ALA A 114 19.52 3.45 23.63
CA ALA A 114 20.64 2.53 23.46
C ALA A 114 21.60 2.59 24.65
N LYS A 115 21.99 3.80 25.07
CA LYS A 115 22.86 4.04 26.22
C LYS A 115 22.26 3.55 27.55
N ALA A 116 20.96 3.69 27.73
CA ALA A 116 20.25 3.21 28.92
C ALA A 116 20.14 1.67 28.98
N ASN A 117 20.35 0.98 27.85
CA ASN A 117 20.18 -0.47 27.72
C ASN A 117 21.40 -1.13 27.05
N PRO A 118 22.61 -1.02 27.65
CA PRO A 118 23.86 -1.42 26.98
C PRO A 118 23.94 -2.90 26.65
N ASN A 119 23.21 -3.76 27.37
CA ASN A 119 23.23 -5.21 27.18
C ASN A 119 22.22 -5.69 26.13
N ASN A 120 21.45 -4.79 25.50
CA ASN A 120 20.48 -5.15 24.48
C ASN A 120 21.05 -4.85 23.07
N PRO A 121 21.51 -5.87 22.32
CA PRO A 121 22.08 -5.66 20.99
C PRO A 121 21.06 -5.21 19.94
N LEU A 122 19.75 -5.33 20.22
CA LEU A 122 18.69 -4.85 19.31
C LEU A 122 18.50 -3.33 19.35
N LEU A 123 19.15 -2.65 20.29
CA LEU A 123 19.06 -1.20 20.49
C LEU A 123 20.33 -0.44 20.08
N GLN A 124 21.38 -1.17 19.69
CA GLN A 124 22.67 -0.59 19.25
C GLN A 124 22.59 -0.08 17.80
#